data_AF-A0A9X3BFN8-F1
#
_entry.id   AF-A0A9X3BFN8-F1
#
_cell.length_a   1.000
_cell.length_b   1.000
_cell.length_c   1.000
_cell.angle_alpha   90.00
_cell.angle_beta   90.00
_cell.angle_gamma   90.00
#
_symmetry.space_group_name_H-M   'P 1'
#
loop_
_entity.id
_entity.type
_entity.pdbx_description
1 polymer ?
#
loop_
_entity_poly.entity_id
_entity_poly.type
_entity_poly.pdbx_seq_one_letter_code
_entity_poly.pdbx_strand_id
1 'polypeptide(L)'
;MKLKKTTVGDIVLIPVDKGFKPAKVLYVSDRYKDTILLGIYKNLITEQKLPEALPDTFGLLLYTSKVPIQRQRWHHVGHEDLRVSQTDLDLRLVAGELWKGDVHMGAASDEDRKNLPEMLVMGAGLVEKKAAALT
;
A
#
# COMPACT_ATOMS: atom_id res chain seq x y z
N MET A 1 -20.76 -14.93 2.65
CA MET A 1 -20.10 -13.79 3.34
C MET A 1 -19.96 -12.64 2.36
N LYS A 2 -20.42 -11.43 2.69
CA LYS A 2 -20.13 -10.24 1.87
C LYS A 2 -18.64 -9.90 2.04
N LEU A 3 -17.92 -9.82 0.92
CA LEU A 3 -16.54 -9.31 0.91
C LEU A 3 -16.57 -7.86 1.41
N LYS A 4 -15.81 -7.56 2.46
CA LYS A 4 -15.65 -6.18 2.93
C LYS A 4 -14.96 -5.39 1.82
N LYS A 5 -15.55 -4.25 1.41
CA LYS A 5 -14.93 -3.35 0.43
C LYS A 5 -13.63 -2.80 1.05
N THR A 6 -12.52 -2.96 0.34
CA THR A 6 -11.25 -2.31 0.71
C THR A 6 -11.36 -0.81 0.42
N THR A 7 -11.03 0.00 1.39
CA THR A 7 -11.06 1.46 1.33
C THR A 7 -9.72 2.08 1.68
N VAL A 8 -9.46 3.31 1.22
CA VAL A 8 -8.31 4.10 1.66
C VAL A 8 -8.39 4.27 3.17
N GLY A 9 -7.25 4.18 3.87
CA GLY A 9 -7.16 4.22 5.33
C GLY A 9 -7.30 2.86 6.02
N ASP A 10 -7.71 1.81 5.31
CA ASP A 10 -7.77 0.46 5.88
C ASP A 10 -6.39 -0.01 6.35
N ILE A 11 -6.34 -0.59 7.54
CA ILE A 11 -5.13 -1.19 8.12
C ILE A 11 -5.21 -2.71 7.98
N VAL A 12 -4.17 -3.28 7.36
CA VAL A 12 -4.03 -4.71 7.15
C VAL A 12 -2.72 -5.23 7.76
N LEU A 13 -2.72 -6.49 8.14
CA LEU A 13 -1.56 -7.20 8.66
C LEU A 13 -1.04 -8.16 7.60
N ILE A 14 0.19 -7.92 7.13
CA ILE A 14 0.90 -8.77 6.17
C ILE A 14 1.68 -9.82 6.98
N PRO A 15 1.40 -11.12 6.82
CA PRO A 15 2.08 -12.17 7.56
C PRO A 15 3.55 -12.28 7.14
N VAL A 16 4.42 -12.46 8.13
CA VAL A 16 5.85 -12.74 7.99
C VAL A 16 6.26 -13.77 9.05
N ASP A 17 7.42 -14.43 8.91
CA ASP A 17 7.80 -15.60 9.73
C ASP A 17 7.65 -15.41 11.26
N LYS A 18 7.83 -14.19 11.77
CA LYS A 18 7.80 -13.87 13.22
C LYS A 18 6.61 -13.01 13.64
N GLY A 19 5.57 -12.90 12.82
CA GLY A 19 4.38 -12.12 13.13
C GLY A 19 3.82 -11.40 11.90
N PHE A 20 3.57 -10.10 12.05
CA PHE A 20 2.92 -9.31 11.02
C PHE A 20 3.59 -7.95 10.85
N LYS A 21 3.68 -7.50 9.59
CA LYS A 21 3.95 -6.11 9.25
C LYS A 21 2.63 -5.39 9.00
N PRO A 22 2.28 -4.39 9.82
CA PRO A 22 1.12 -3.55 9.52
C PRO A 22 1.36 -2.78 8.22
N ALA A 23 0.29 -2.60 7.46
CA ALA A 23 0.28 -1.77 6.27
C ALA A 23 -1.03 -0.99 6.18
N LYS A 24 -0.95 0.24 5.68
CA LYS A 24 -2.10 1.11 5.41
C LYS A 24 -2.38 1.15 3.91
N VAL A 25 -3.66 1.06 3.54
CA VAL A 25 -4.11 1.32 2.17
C VAL A 25 -4.09 2.83 1.92
N LEU A 26 -3.19 3.29 1.04
CA LEU A 26 -3.01 4.71 0.75
C LEU A 26 -3.83 5.16 -0.46
N TYR A 27 -4.08 4.23 -1.38
CA TYR A 27 -4.86 4.51 -2.59
C TYR A 27 -5.51 3.22 -3.09
N VAL A 28 -6.71 3.35 -3.63
CA VAL A 28 -7.47 2.28 -4.29
C VAL A 28 -7.81 2.77 -5.68
N SER A 29 -7.39 2.04 -6.70
CA SER A 29 -7.66 2.40 -8.08
C SER A 29 -9.08 2.00 -8.49
N ASP A 30 -9.79 2.94 -9.10
CA ASP A 30 -11.05 2.72 -9.79
C ASP A 30 -10.82 2.35 -11.26
N ARG A 31 -9.66 2.70 -11.84
CA ARG A 31 -9.29 2.39 -13.23
C ARG A 31 -8.67 1.00 -13.39
N TYR A 32 -7.67 0.68 -12.56
CA TYR A 32 -6.94 -0.58 -12.61
C TYR A 32 -7.55 -1.57 -11.62
N LYS A 33 -8.14 -2.63 -12.17
CA LYS A 33 -8.88 -3.62 -11.39
C LYS A 33 -8.04 -4.16 -10.23
N ASP A 34 -8.63 -4.08 -9.05
CA ASP A 34 -8.09 -4.57 -7.78
C ASP A 34 -6.77 -3.93 -7.33
N THR A 35 -6.27 -2.91 -8.02
CA THR A 35 -4.98 -2.29 -7.67
C THR A 35 -5.10 -1.33 -6.50
N ILE A 36 -4.15 -1.43 -5.58
CA ILE A 36 -4.01 -0.57 -4.40
C ILE A 36 -2.55 -0.15 -4.22
N LEU A 37 -2.34 0.99 -3.57
CA LEU A 37 -1.06 1.38 -3.00
C LEU A 37 -1.06 1.04 -1.51
N LEU A 38 -0.02 0.34 -1.06
CA LEU A 38 0.23 0.09 0.36
C LEU A 38 1.42 0.90 0.84
N GLY A 39 1.24 1.52 2.02
CA GLY A 39 2.34 1.94 2.87
C GLY A 39 2.58 0.89 3.95
N ILE A 40 3.71 0.20 3.89
CA ILE A 40 4.08 -0.84 4.85
C ILE A 40 4.95 -0.21 5.94
N TYR A 41 4.56 -0.40 7.19
CA TYR A 41 5.29 0.12 8.33
C TYR A 41 6.51 -0.76 8.68
N LYS A 42 7.53 -0.15 9.31
CA LYS A 42 8.73 -0.88 9.73
C LYS A 42 8.50 -1.76 10.94
N ASN A 43 7.56 -1.43 11.82
CA ASN A 43 7.32 -2.21 13.04
C ASN A 43 6.84 -3.62 12.72
N LEU A 44 7.32 -4.58 13.53
CA LEU A 44 6.82 -5.94 13.57
C LEU A 44 5.86 -6.05 14.77
N ILE A 45 4.69 -6.65 14.57
CA ILE A 45 3.77 -6.98 15.64
C ILE A 45 3.51 -8.47 15.67
N THR A 46 3.22 -9.03 16.84
CA THR A 46 2.92 -10.46 17.01
C THR A 46 1.43 -10.72 17.17
N GLU A 47 0.68 -9.71 17.63
CA GLU A 47 -0.76 -9.81 17.82
C GLU A 47 -1.53 -9.47 16.54
N GLN A 48 -2.57 -10.23 16.24
CA GLN A 48 -3.45 -9.99 15.09
C GLN A 48 -4.53 -8.94 15.44
N LYS A 49 -4.10 -7.76 15.90
CA LYS A 49 -4.98 -6.64 16.24
C LYS A 49 -4.40 -5.32 15.72
N LEU A 50 -5.23 -4.28 15.66
CA LEU A 50 -4.78 -2.94 15.33
C LEU A 50 -3.80 -2.45 16.42
N PRO A 51 -2.58 -1.99 16.06
CA PRO A 51 -1.68 -1.37 17.02
C PRO A 51 -2.26 -0.09 17.59
N GLU A 52 -2.02 0.20 18.87
CA GLU A 52 -2.51 1.42 19.53
C GLU A 52 -1.96 2.70 18.88
N ALA A 53 -0.73 2.63 18.36
CA ALA A 53 -0.10 3.72 17.63
C ALA A 53 0.62 3.18 16.39
N LEU A 54 0.38 3.86 15.26
CA LEU A 54 1.13 3.67 14.02
C LEU A 54 1.97 4.91 13.74
N PRO A 55 3.23 4.73 13.30
CA PRO A 55 4.08 5.85 12.94
C PRO A 55 3.50 6.58 11.73
N ASP A 56 3.97 7.80 11.52
CA ASP A 56 3.49 8.63 10.42
C ASP A 56 4.07 8.21 9.07
N THR A 57 5.28 7.62 9.10
CA THR A 57 6.07 7.26 7.93
C THR A 57 6.04 5.76 7.65
N PHE A 58 6.22 5.42 6.37
CA PHE A 58 6.27 4.04 5.89
C PHE A 58 7.73 3.62 5.64
N GLY A 59 8.02 2.34 5.88
CA GLY A 59 9.29 1.74 5.48
C GLY A 59 9.34 1.40 4.00
N LEU A 60 8.17 1.20 3.37
CA LEU A 60 8.05 0.85 1.96
C LEU A 60 6.70 1.29 1.40
N LEU A 61 6.73 1.84 0.19
CA LEU A 61 5.56 2.09 -0.64
C LEU A 61 5.58 1.11 -1.82
N LEU A 62 4.46 0.44 -2.09
CA LEU A 62 4.33 -0.41 -3.28
C LEU A 62 2.90 -0.57 -3.77
N TYR A 63 2.76 -0.79 -5.07
CA TYR A 63 1.50 -1.18 -5.68
C TYR A 63 1.32 -2.68 -5.61
N THR A 64 0.10 -3.13 -5.32
CA THR A 64 -0.28 -4.55 -5.31
C THR A 64 -1.76 -4.70 -5.58
N SER A 65 -2.25 -5.94 -5.60
CA SER A 65 -3.69 -6.23 -5.68
C SER A 65 -4.30 -6.28 -4.27
N LYS A 66 -5.57 -5.86 -4.12
CA LYS A 66 -6.37 -6.04 -2.89
C LYS A 66 -6.89 -7.47 -2.70
N VAL A 67 -6.65 -8.38 -3.65
CA VAL A 67 -7.05 -9.79 -3.58
C VAL A 67 -6.56 -10.52 -2.32
N PRO A 68 -5.33 -10.32 -1.81
CA PRO A 68 -4.88 -10.97 -0.57
C PRO A 68 -5.69 -10.54 0.66
N ILE A 69 -6.18 -9.29 0.68
CA ILE A 69 -7.06 -8.77 1.75
C ILE A 69 -8.43 -9.43 1.63
N GLN A 70 -9.00 -9.46 0.42
CA GLN A 70 -10.30 -10.08 0.12
C GLN A 70 -10.33 -11.58 0.46
N ARG A 71 -9.23 -12.28 0.23
CA ARG A 71 -9.05 -13.71 0.53
C ARG A 71 -8.57 -13.98 1.95
N GLN A 72 -8.51 -12.96 2.82
CA GLN A 72 -8.06 -13.07 4.21
C GLN A 72 -6.64 -13.63 4.40
N ARG A 73 -5.81 -13.59 3.35
CA ARG A 73 -4.36 -13.85 3.46
C ARG A 73 -3.68 -12.73 4.24
N TRP A 74 -4.12 -11.49 4.04
CA TRP A 74 -3.76 -10.34 4.87
C TRP A 74 -4.96 -9.98 5.73
N HIS A 75 -4.72 -9.79 7.03
CA HIS A 75 -5.81 -9.59 7.99
C HIS A 75 -6.14 -8.11 8.10
N HIS A 76 -7.34 -7.73 7.68
CA HIS A 76 -7.87 -6.40 7.97
C HIS A 76 -8.13 -6.27 9.48
N VAL A 77 -7.52 -5.29 10.14
CA VAL A 77 -7.63 -5.10 11.60
C VAL A 77 -8.23 -3.77 12.03
N GLY A 78 -8.37 -2.80 11.12
CA GLY A 78 -8.92 -1.50 11.47
C GLY A 78 -8.88 -0.50 10.33
N HIS A 79 -9.14 0.75 10.66
CA HIS A 79 -9.13 1.87 9.74
C HIS A 79 -8.60 3.10 10.46
N GLU A 80 -7.77 3.88 9.78
CA GLU A 80 -7.27 5.17 10.24
C GLU A 80 -7.19 6.09 9.01
N ASP A 81 -7.84 7.25 9.08
CA ASP A 81 -7.79 8.25 8.03
C ASP A 81 -6.34 8.59 7.64
N LEU A 82 -6.15 9.01 6.39
CA LEU A 82 -4.84 9.49 5.95
C LEU A 82 -4.50 10.78 6.69
N ARG A 83 -3.29 10.81 7.24
CA ARG A 83 -2.72 12.05 7.77
C ARG A 83 -2.22 12.90 6.62
N VAL A 84 -2.02 14.20 6.85
CA VAL A 84 -1.58 15.15 5.81
C VAL A 84 -0.27 14.70 5.14
N SER A 85 0.69 14.20 5.91
CA SER A 85 1.96 13.63 5.43
C SER A 85 1.83 12.35 4.59
N GLN A 86 0.66 11.72 4.63
CA GLN A 86 0.34 10.48 3.92
C GLN A 86 -0.50 10.74 2.66
N THR A 87 -0.85 12.00 2.40
CA THR A 87 -1.48 12.42 1.15
C THR A 87 -0.46 12.46 0.01
N ASP A 88 -0.93 12.30 -1.22
CA ASP A 88 -0.14 12.46 -2.46
C ASP A 88 1.02 11.46 -2.66
N LEU A 89 1.12 10.43 -1.81
CA LEU A 89 2.09 9.35 -1.95
C LEU A 89 1.83 8.43 -3.16
N ASP A 90 0.75 8.66 -3.88
CA ASP A 90 0.34 7.93 -5.07
C ASP A 90 0.75 8.59 -6.40
N LEU A 91 1.48 9.71 -6.34
CA LEU A 91 2.12 10.32 -7.50
C LEU A 91 3.20 9.39 -8.07
N ARG A 92 3.08 9.05 -9.36
CA ARG A 92 3.92 8.02 -9.99
C ARG A 92 4.01 8.15 -11.50
N LEU A 93 4.88 7.33 -12.07
CA LEU A 93 5.00 7.13 -13.51
C LEU A 93 4.26 5.87 -13.95
N VAL A 94 3.60 5.96 -15.11
CA VAL A 94 3.04 4.80 -15.83
C VAL A 94 3.43 4.94 -17.28
N ALA A 95 4.36 4.08 -17.74
CA ALA A 95 4.82 4.08 -19.14
C ALA A 95 5.32 5.47 -19.62
N GLY A 96 6.00 6.21 -18.75
CA GLY A 96 6.53 7.54 -19.05
C GLY A 96 5.52 8.70 -18.93
N GLU A 97 4.29 8.44 -18.50
CA GLU A 97 3.27 9.43 -18.17
C GLU A 97 3.16 9.65 -16.65
N LEU A 98 2.79 10.86 -16.25
CA LEU A 98 2.60 11.25 -14.86
C LEU A 98 1.16 10.99 -14.41
N TRP A 99 0.99 10.32 -13.27
CA TRP A 99 -0.30 9.95 -12.73
C TRP A 99 -0.37 10.22 -11.23
N LYS A 100 -1.52 10.76 -10.78
CA LYS A 100 -1.88 10.89 -9.36
C LYS A 100 -3.24 10.24 -9.15
N GLY A 101 -3.30 9.21 -8.32
CA GLY A 101 -4.47 8.33 -8.25
C GLY A 101 -4.82 7.76 -9.62
N ASP A 102 -6.07 7.95 -10.06
CA ASP A 102 -6.54 7.62 -11.42
C ASP A 102 -6.56 8.82 -12.38
N VAL A 103 -5.95 9.94 -11.99
CA VAL A 103 -5.91 11.16 -12.81
C VAL A 103 -4.63 11.19 -13.62
N HIS A 104 -4.79 11.26 -14.95
CA HIS A 104 -3.68 11.51 -15.88
C HIS A 104 -3.25 12.97 -15.79
N MET A 105 -1.97 13.23 -15.52
CA MET A 105 -1.43 14.59 -15.43
C MET A 105 -0.65 15.00 -16.68
N GLY A 106 -0.45 14.10 -17.63
CA GLY A 106 0.27 14.32 -18.89
C GLY A 106 1.59 13.56 -18.96
N ALA A 107 2.44 13.94 -19.91
CA ALA A 107 3.77 13.35 -20.05
C ALA A 107 4.66 13.70 -18.85
N ALA A 108 5.43 12.73 -18.37
CA ALA A 108 6.39 12.97 -17.29
C ALA A 108 7.57 13.80 -17.79
N SER A 109 8.01 14.77 -16.99
CA SER A 109 9.24 15.50 -17.22
C SER A 109 10.48 14.65 -16.93
N ASP A 110 11.66 15.13 -17.32
CA ASP A 110 12.92 14.47 -16.98
C ASP A 110 13.21 14.51 -15.47
N GLU A 111 12.66 15.48 -14.75
CA GLU A 111 12.75 15.55 -13.30
C GLU A 111 11.84 14.51 -12.63
N ASP A 112 10.61 14.35 -13.13
CA ASP A 112 9.70 13.29 -12.69
C ASP A 112 10.32 11.91 -12.86
N ARG A 113 10.94 11.65 -14.02
CA ARG A 113 11.62 10.38 -14.33
C ARG A 113 12.78 10.03 -13.39
N LYS A 114 13.38 11.04 -12.76
CA LYS A 114 14.48 10.84 -11.79
C LYS A 114 13.98 10.57 -10.38
N ASN A 115 12.84 11.15 -10.03
CA ASN A 115 12.40 11.26 -8.63
C ASN A 115 11.17 10.39 -8.31
N LEU A 116 10.38 10.02 -9.31
CA LEU A 116 9.12 9.29 -9.10
C LEU A 116 9.28 7.80 -9.42
N PRO A 117 8.61 6.94 -8.65
CA PRO A 117 8.61 5.51 -8.92
C PRO A 117 7.73 5.18 -10.14
N GLU A 118 8.16 4.18 -10.90
CA GLU A 118 7.29 3.50 -11.87
C GLU A 118 6.25 2.63 -11.15
N MET A 119 5.03 2.59 -11.69
CA MET A 119 3.95 1.78 -11.16
C MET A 119 4.17 0.30 -11.50
N LEU A 120 4.84 -0.42 -10.59
CA LEU A 120 4.99 -1.87 -10.66
C LEU A 120 4.07 -2.56 -9.65
N VAL A 121 3.06 -3.27 -10.16
CA VAL A 121 2.11 -4.02 -9.31
C VAL A 121 2.71 -5.36 -8.91
N MET A 122 3.01 -5.52 -7.63
CA MET A 122 3.65 -6.71 -7.08
C MET A 122 2.64 -7.77 -6.65
N GLY A 123 2.97 -9.05 -6.89
CA GLY A 123 2.23 -10.18 -6.33
C GLY A 123 2.45 -10.35 -4.82
N ALA A 124 1.48 -10.95 -4.14
CA ALA A 124 1.44 -11.03 -2.67
C ALA A 124 2.71 -11.64 -2.04
N GLY A 125 3.26 -12.71 -2.62
CA GLY A 125 4.47 -13.35 -2.08
C GLY A 125 5.71 -12.45 -2.14
N LEU A 126 5.82 -11.60 -3.17
CA LEU A 126 6.92 -10.63 -3.25
C LEU A 126 6.73 -9.47 -2.26
N VAL A 127 5.48 -9.04 -2.06
CA VAL A 127 5.12 -8.05 -1.03
C VAL A 127 5.52 -8.56 0.35
N GLU A 128 5.15 -9.79 0.71
CA GLU A 128 5.50 -10.42 1.98
C GLU A 128 7.01 -10.54 2.17
N LYS A 129 7.74 -10.99 1.14
CA LYS A 129 9.20 -11.05 1.17
C LYS A 129 9.83 -9.67 1.41
N LYS A 130 9.34 -8.62 0.75
CA LYS A 130 9.84 -7.25 0.94
C LYS A 130 9.46 -6.69 2.31
N ALA A 131 8.25 -6.97 2.79
CA ALA A 131 7.81 -6.59 4.13
C ALA A 131 8.69 -7.23 5.21
N ALA A 132 9.02 -8.52 5.06
CA ALA A 132 9.93 -9.23 5.96
C ALA A 132 11.35 -8.65 6.00
N ALA A 133 11.81 -8.04 4.91
CA ALA A 133 13.12 -7.41 4.82
C ALA A 133 13.20 -6.01 5.46
N LEU A 134 12.06 -5.43 5.88
CA LEU A 134 12.05 -4.16 6.61
C LEU A 134 12.54 -4.38 8.04
N THR A 135 13.74 -3.88 8.34
CA THR A 135 14.33 -3.82 9.68
C THR A 135 13.94 -2.53 10.40
#